data_AF-A0A1V1H8E9-F1
#
_entry.id   AF-A0A1V1H8E9-F1
#
_cell.length_a   1.000
_cell.length_b   1.000
_cell.length_c   1.000
_cell.angle_alpha   90.00
_cell.angle_beta   90.00
_cell.angle_gamma   90.00
#
_symmetry.space_group_name_H-M   'P 1'
#
loop_
_entity.id
_entity.type
_entity.pdbx_description
1 polymer ?
#
loop_
_entity_poly.entity_id
_entity_poly.type
_entity_poly.pdbx_seq_one_letter_code
_entity_poly.pdbx_strand_id
1 'polypeptide(L)'
;ALAFADDLVLLSDSWTGMHRNLSILQTFCELTGLRANPAKCHSFFLAKKNGQRLQVNSCPPWTLGGVPVPMAEANGSVKYLGVQINPCCGIQRPDLVRMIKEFIGRIKVAPLKPFQKVQILAKHAVPRLVYQADLGNVGVAHLNECDRLIRGAVKAWLHLDPSTTDGVLYAKRRDGGLALPKLVAQIPATQLKRLLKLQASPEPVVREMANTLISQRLIDGLWAKICKAGGRAPETISGEATLEKLSASSSKWRLEEFQKWSRLKSQGLGVEVFKNDPSSNTWLSGKFKNSLKPSELILAIQLRTNMVNTKVMATRGRPMTGAKPLCRLCYASHESLQHLISSCKILKRNRMKSHNKICALLGELAEKLGWKVFHEKHLVTREGRTGVPDLVMVKGSHALIVDVAICFETSLQCLADAEKKKTGKYEPFKPVVLRLFPEVRKVDVRGFPLGARGKWHPPNGGLLNLLGIPRSRTAYLSSLFSRRVLLYSIDTVKAFRKLARGGS
;
A
#
# COMPACT_ATOMS: atom_id res chain seq x y z
N ALA A 1 27.48 -25.32 21.82
CA ALA A 1 26.70 -24.21 22.42
C ALA A 1 26.14 -23.34 21.30
N LEU A 2 24.99 -22.72 21.49
CA LEU A 2 24.47 -21.68 20.57
C LEU A 2 24.78 -20.33 21.19
N ALA A 3 25.36 -19.39 20.44
CA ALA A 3 25.73 -18.08 20.97
C ALA A 3 25.19 -16.96 20.06
N PHE A 4 24.68 -15.91 20.68
CA PHE A 4 24.34 -14.66 20.01
C PHE A 4 24.81 -13.50 20.89
N ALA A 5 25.93 -12.87 20.51
CA ALA A 5 26.65 -11.94 21.38
C ALA A 5 26.94 -12.57 22.76
N ASP A 6 26.45 -11.98 23.85
CA ASP A 6 26.59 -12.46 25.23
C ASP A 6 25.55 -13.53 25.62
N ASP A 7 24.48 -13.69 24.84
CA ASP A 7 23.46 -14.72 25.07
C ASP A 7 23.99 -16.10 24.64
N LEU A 8 24.35 -16.93 25.63
CA LEU A 8 24.84 -18.31 25.43
C LEU A 8 23.80 -19.34 25.86
N VAL A 9 23.53 -20.32 24.98
CA VAL A 9 22.72 -21.50 25.29
C VAL A 9 23.62 -22.73 25.33
N LEU A 10 23.67 -23.35 26.51
CA LEU A 10 24.31 -24.65 26.73
C LEU A 10 23.26 -25.75 26.62
N LEU A 11 23.64 -26.86 25.98
CA LEU A 11 22.81 -28.05 25.84
C LEU A 11 23.63 -29.25 26.31
N SER A 12 22.99 -30.17 27.01
CA SER A 12 23.56 -31.45 27.40
C SER A 12 22.43 -32.47 27.46
N ASP A 13 22.77 -33.73 27.20
CA ASP A 13 21.88 -34.88 27.28
C ASP A 13 21.66 -35.39 28.71
N SER A 14 22.42 -34.89 29.68
CA SER A 14 22.43 -35.36 31.07
C SER A 14 22.66 -34.21 32.05
N TRP A 15 22.20 -34.40 33.29
CA TRP A 15 22.42 -33.42 34.35
C TRP A 15 23.91 -33.24 34.67
N THR A 16 24.65 -34.34 34.72
CA THR A 16 26.10 -34.37 34.97
C THR A 16 26.89 -33.74 33.81
N GLY A 17 26.49 -34.00 32.57
CA GLY A 17 27.09 -33.34 31.40
C GLY A 17 26.88 -31.83 31.40
N MET A 18 25.70 -31.34 31.80
CA MET A 18 25.47 -29.90 31.96
C MET A 18 26.35 -29.30 33.05
N HIS A 19 26.51 -29.99 34.19
CA HIS A 19 27.41 -29.54 35.26
C HIS A 19 28.86 -29.41 34.78
N ARG A 20 29.34 -30.38 33.97
CA ARG A 20 30.66 -30.30 33.32
C ARG A 20 30.75 -29.11 32.36
N ASN A 21 29.73 -28.86 31.54
CA ASN A 21 29.69 -27.71 30.63
C ASN A 21 29.73 -26.36 31.37
N LEU A 22 29.02 -26.26 32.49
CA LEU A 22 29.04 -25.07 33.35
C LEU A 22 30.42 -24.86 34.00
N SER A 23 31.10 -25.95 34.37
CA SER A 23 32.47 -25.89 34.90
C SER A 23 33.45 -25.36 33.85
N ILE A 24 33.35 -25.84 32.60
CA ILE A 24 34.15 -25.34 31.47
C ILE A 24 33.87 -23.85 31.23
N LEU A 25 32.60 -23.44 31.25
CA LEU A 25 32.21 -22.03 31.12
C LEU A 25 32.83 -21.19 32.23
N GLN A 26 32.81 -21.68 33.47
CA GLN A 26 33.40 -20.98 34.60
C GLN A 26 34.92 -20.80 34.44
N THR A 27 35.65 -21.86 34.07
CA THR A 27 37.09 -21.76 33.79
C THR A 27 37.38 -20.78 32.65
N PHE A 28 36.57 -20.80 31.59
CA PHE A 28 36.70 -19.83 30.49
C PHE A 28 36.49 -18.39 30.97
N CYS A 29 35.45 -18.15 31.79
CA CYS A 29 35.19 -16.84 32.39
C CYS A 29 36.37 -16.35 33.25
N GLU A 30 36.93 -17.24 34.09
CA GLU A 30 38.10 -16.95 34.93
C GLU A 30 39.33 -16.56 34.10
N LEU A 31 39.62 -17.32 33.02
CA LEU A 31 40.77 -17.05 32.14
C LEU A 31 40.63 -15.76 31.31
N THR A 32 39.40 -15.34 31.03
CA THR A 32 39.12 -14.16 30.19
C THR A 32 38.75 -12.91 30.98
N GLY A 33 38.65 -13.01 32.31
CA GLY A 33 38.17 -11.93 33.18
C GLY A 33 36.67 -11.64 33.04
N LEU A 34 35.91 -12.49 32.35
CA LEU A 34 34.46 -12.37 32.23
C LEU A 34 33.76 -12.97 33.47
N ARG A 35 32.53 -12.53 33.75
CA ARG A 35 31.69 -13.12 34.79
C ARG A 35 30.27 -13.35 34.27
N ALA A 36 29.80 -14.58 34.35
CA ALA A 36 28.40 -14.88 34.13
C ALA A 36 27.55 -14.31 35.28
N ASN A 37 26.31 -13.91 34.97
CA ASN A 37 25.36 -13.42 35.97
C ASN A 37 24.25 -14.47 36.18
N PRO A 38 24.32 -15.31 37.24
CA PRO A 38 23.36 -16.38 37.48
C PRO A 38 21.91 -15.91 37.56
N ALA A 39 21.66 -14.68 38.02
CA ALA A 39 20.30 -14.13 38.12
C ALA A 39 19.66 -13.81 36.75
N LYS A 40 20.48 -13.65 35.70
CA LYS A 40 20.00 -13.51 34.31
C LYS A 40 19.96 -14.85 33.57
N CYS A 41 20.64 -15.87 34.08
CA CYS A 41 20.63 -17.21 33.53
C CYS A 41 19.31 -17.92 33.85
N HIS A 42 18.90 -18.79 32.95
CA HIS A 42 17.72 -19.64 33.13
C HIS A 42 18.06 -21.05 32.66
N SER A 43 17.50 -22.04 33.32
CA SER A 43 17.77 -23.45 33.03
C SER A 43 16.49 -24.27 33.12
N PHE A 44 16.47 -25.45 32.52
CA PHE A 44 15.46 -26.46 32.80
C PHE A 44 16.03 -27.82 32.44
N PHE A 45 15.58 -28.86 33.14
CA PHE A 45 15.97 -30.25 32.89
C PHE A 45 14.74 -31.07 32.48
N LEU A 46 14.87 -31.87 31.42
CA LEU A 46 13.81 -32.77 30.95
C LEU A 46 14.25 -34.22 31.13
N ALA A 47 13.50 -34.97 31.94
CA ALA A 47 13.69 -36.41 32.12
C ALA A 47 12.45 -37.18 31.69
N LYS A 48 12.61 -38.37 31.10
CA LYS A 48 11.49 -39.29 30.85
C LYS A 48 11.24 -40.12 32.11
N LYS A 49 10.03 -40.05 32.67
CA LYS A 49 9.56 -40.98 33.72
C LYS A 49 8.89 -42.18 33.06
N ASN A 50 9.34 -43.39 33.40
CA ASN A 50 8.81 -44.68 32.94
C ASN A 50 8.62 -44.76 31.42
N GLY A 51 9.52 -44.14 30.65
CA GLY A 51 9.50 -44.16 29.18
C GLY A 51 8.40 -43.33 28.49
N GLN A 52 7.40 -42.81 29.21
CA GLN A 52 6.19 -42.23 28.59
C GLN A 52 5.91 -40.76 28.95
N ARG A 53 6.23 -40.28 30.16
CA ARG A 53 5.90 -38.91 30.61
C ARG A 53 7.14 -38.06 30.84
N LEU A 54 7.21 -36.87 30.24
CA LEU A 54 8.27 -35.89 30.52
C LEU A 54 8.05 -35.28 31.91
N GLN A 55 9.08 -35.33 32.75
CA GLN A 55 9.17 -34.58 33.99
C GLN A 55 10.15 -33.42 33.82
N VAL A 56 9.77 -32.27 34.37
CA VAL A 56 10.57 -31.05 34.36
C VAL A 56 11.22 -30.90 35.73
N ASN A 57 12.54 -30.68 35.74
CA ASN A 57 13.34 -30.37 36.93
C ASN A 57 13.26 -31.44 38.06
N SER A 58 13.24 -32.73 37.71
CA SER A 58 13.44 -33.84 38.67
C SER A 58 14.91 -33.96 39.11
N CYS A 59 15.54 -32.84 39.48
CA CYS A 59 16.96 -32.75 39.84
C CYS A 59 17.22 -31.48 40.68
N PRO A 60 18.33 -31.43 41.44
CA PRO A 60 18.78 -30.18 42.06
C PRO A 60 19.11 -29.11 41.01
N PRO A 61 18.95 -27.81 41.35
CA PRO A 61 19.43 -26.72 40.51
C PRO A 61 20.93 -26.82 40.24
N TRP A 62 21.34 -26.54 39.01
CA TRP A 62 22.75 -26.35 38.72
C TRP A 62 23.26 -25.07 39.39
N THR A 63 24.54 -25.05 39.73
CA THR A 63 25.21 -23.89 40.29
C THR A 63 26.23 -23.33 39.29
N LEU A 64 26.45 -22.02 39.34
CA LEU A 64 27.48 -21.32 38.57
C LEU A 64 28.20 -20.35 39.51
N GLY A 65 29.49 -20.57 39.78
CA GLY A 65 30.21 -19.82 40.81
C GLY A 65 29.60 -19.98 42.22
N GLY A 66 29.06 -21.17 42.54
CA GLY A 66 28.39 -21.46 43.81
C GLY A 66 26.97 -20.94 43.96
N VAL A 67 26.48 -20.12 43.03
CA VAL A 67 25.12 -19.56 43.06
C VAL A 67 24.16 -20.47 42.25
N PRO A 68 23.01 -20.88 42.80
CA PRO A 68 22.00 -21.63 42.06
C PRO A 68 21.45 -20.85 40.85
N VAL A 69 21.40 -21.51 39.69
CA VAL A 69 20.80 -20.95 38.48
C VAL A 69 19.27 -21.18 38.52
N PRO A 70 18.45 -20.15 38.31
CA PRO A 70 16.99 -20.30 38.24
C PRO A 70 16.56 -21.39 37.26
N MET A 71 15.68 -22.29 37.73
CA MET A 71 15.08 -23.33 36.90
C MET A 71 13.65 -22.97 36.51
N ALA A 72 13.36 -22.97 35.20
CA ALA A 72 12.03 -22.67 34.69
C ALA A 72 11.04 -23.82 34.97
N GLU A 73 9.87 -23.48 35.50
CA GLU A 73 8.81 -24.42 35.82
C GLU A 73 8.12 -24.98 34.56
N ALA A 74 7.41 -26.10 34.71
CA ALA A 74 6.70 -26.76 33.61
C ALA A 74 5.64 -25.86 32.94
N ASN A 75 4.99 -24.99 33.71
CA ASN A 75 4.02 -23.98 33.25
C ASN A 75 4.66 -22.61 32.94
N GLY A 76 5.94 -22.42 33.28
CA GLY A 76 6.69 -21.17 33.10
C GLY A 76 7.25 -21.00 31.69
N SER A 77 7.98 -19.91 31.48
CA SER A 77 8.77 -19.72 30.26
C SER A 77 10.00 -18.85 30.48
N VAL A 78 10.98 -19.05 29.59
CA VAL A 78 12.24 -18.32 29.55
C VAL A 78 12.25 -17.44 28.31
N LYS A 79 12.58 -16.16 28.48
CA LYS A 79 12.75 -15.26 27.35
C LYS A 79 14.14 -15.45 26.74
N TYR A 80 14.18 -15.81 25.46
CA TYR A 80 15.43 -15.92 24.70
C TYR A 80 15.24 -15.25 23.32
N LEU A 81 16.14 -14.34 22.96
CA LEU A 81 16.10 -13.58 21.70
C LEU A 81 14.73 -12.96 21.35
N GLY A 82 13.94 -12.59 22.37
CA GLY A 82 12.64 -11.94 22.19
C GLY A 82 11.45 -12.89 21.97
N VAL A 83 11.64 -14.20 22.08
CA VAL A 83 10.57 -15.20 22.17
C VAL A 83 10.55 -15.86 23.55
N GLN A 84 9.39 -16.43 23.92
CA GLN A 84 9.24 -17.18 25.15
C GLN A 84 9.37 -18.67 24.86
N ILE A 85 10.22 -19.37 25.62
CA ILE A 85 10.48 -20.80 25.49
C ILE A 85 9.98 -21.49 26.75
N ASN A 86 9.05 -22.42 26.59
CA ASN A 86 8.57 -23.29 27.65
C ASN A 86 9.27 -24.65 27.58
N PRO A 87 9.65 -25.26 28.71
CA PRO A 87 10.35 -26.56 28.74
C PRO A 87 9.60 -27.69 28.02
N CYS A 88 8.26 -27.73 28.10
CA CYS A 88 7.44 -28.81 27.57
C CYS A 88 6.96 -28.57 26.14
N CYS A 89 6.63 -27.33 25.79
CA CYS A 89 6.01 -26.99 24.50
C CYS A 89 6.88 -26.15 23.56
N GLY A 90 8.12 -25.85 23.93
CA GLY A 90 9.08 -25.11 23.10
C GLY A 90 8.70 -23.63 22.98
N ILE A 91 8.81 -23.06 21.78
CA ILE A 91 8.47 -21.65 21.55
C ILE A 91 6.97 -21.44 21.80
N GLN A 92 6.65 -20.67 22.84
CA GLN A 92 5.28 -20.33 23.18
C GLN A 92 4.67 -19.41 22.11
N ARG A 93 3.39 -19.66 21.82
CA ARG A 93 2.63 -18.83 20.89
C ARG A 93 2.46 -17.43 21.47
N PRO A 94 2.91 -16.36 20.80
CA PRO A 94 2.73 -15.00 21.30
C PRO A 94 1.25 -14.58 21.21
N ASP A 95 0.80 -13.80 22.19
CA ASP A 95 -0.51 -13.13 22.13
C ASP A 95 -0.42 -11.88 21.23
N LEU A 96 -0.42 -12.11 19.92
CA LEU A 96 -0.37 -11.04 18.93
C LEU A 96 -1.57 -10.09 19.02
N VAL A 97 -2.73 -10.60 19.44
CA VAL A 97 -3.98 -9.83 19.50
C VAL A 97 -3.88 -8.79 20.61
N ARG A 98 -3.39 -9.16 21.79
CA ARG A 98 -3.12 -8.21 22.87
C ARG A 98 -2.09 -7.17 22.44
N MET A 99 -0.96 -7.60 21.86
CA MET A 99 0.09 -6.69 21.42
C MET A 99 -0.38 -5.67 20.38
N ILE A 100 -1.14 -6.10 19.37
CA ILE A 100 -1.63 -5.18 18.34
C ILE A 100 -2.68 -4.21 18.91
N LYS A 101 -3.53 -4.64 19.86
CA LYS A 101 -4.46 -3.76 20.57
C LYS A 101 -3.70 -2.69 21.35
N GLU A 102 -2.65 -3.06 22.08
CA GLU A 102 -1.78 -2.11 22.79
C GLU A 102 -1.13 -1.10 21.84
N PHE A 103 -0.55 -1.58 20.72
CA PHE A 103 0.08 -0.69 19.73
C PHE A 103 -0.93 0.27 19.10
N ILE A 104 -2.11 -0.23 18.71
CA ILE A 104 -3.20 0.59 18.17
C ILE A 104 -3.66 1.61 19.21
N GLY A 105 -3.81 1.21 20.48
CA GLY A 105 -4.19 2.10 21.59
C GLY A 105 -3.22 3.26 21.77
N ARG A 106 -1.92 2.96 21.82
CA ARG A 106 -0.85 3.97 21.96
C ARG A 106 -0.80 4.92 20.75
N ILE A 107 -0.90 4.38 19.52
CA ILE A 107 -0.91 5.21 18.30
C ILE A 107 -2.18 6.07 18.22
N LYS A 108 -3.33 5.56 18.70
CA LYS A 108 -4.60 6.28 18.70
C LYS A 108 -4.52 7.55 19.53
N VAL A 109 -3.93 7.50 20.73
CA VAL A 109 -3.84 8.65 21.65
C VAL A 109 -2.72 9.64 21.28
N ALA A 110 -1.71 9.20 20.52
CA ALA A 110 -0.61 10.08 20.13
C ALA A 110 -1.08 11.30 19.29
N PRO A 111 -0.51 12.50 19.52
CA PRO A 111 -0.86 13.74 18.83
C PRO A 111 -0.30 13.79 17.39
N LEU A 112 -0.74 12.83 16.57
CA LEU A 112 -0.26 12.61 15.21
C LEU A 112 -1.37 12.83 14.19
N LYS A 113 -1.00 13.32 13.01
CA LYS A 113 -1.93 13.41 11.87
C LYS A 113 -2.40 11.99 11.48
N PRO A 114 -3.64 11.84 10.96
CA PRO A 114 -4.18 10.56 10.51
C PRO A 114 -3.21 9.69 9.72
N PHE A 115 -2.55 10.25 8.70
CA PHE A 115 -1.63 9.49 7.86
C PHE A 115 -0.32 9.12 8.57
N GLN A 116 0.16 9.94 9.51
CA GLN A 116 1.33 9.62 10.32
C GLN A 116 1.05 8.40 11.21
N LYS A 117 -0.17 8.28 11.78
CA LYS A 117 -0.61 7.09 12.53
C LYS A 117 -0.52 5.83 11.67
N VAL A 118 -1.02 5.90 10.44
CA VAL A 118 -0.94 4.79 9.47
C VAL A 118 0.51 4.45 9.13
N GLN A 119 1.36 5.44 8.91
CA GLN A 119 2.78 5.23 8.61
C GLN A 119 3.52 4.56 9.78
N ILE A 120 3.30 5.01 11.02
CA ILE A 120 3.91 4.41 12.21
C ILE A 120 3.44 2.97 12.39
N LEU A 121 2.13 2.73 12.25
CA LEU A 121 1.57 1.39 12.35
C LEU A 121 2.23 0.45 11.33
N ALA A 122 2.25 0.86 10.06
CA ALA A 122 2.74 0.03 8.97
C ALA A 122 4.27 -0.19 8.97
N LYS A 123 5.05 0.84 9.33
CA LYS A 123 6.53 0.80 9.25
C LYS A 123 7.21 0.35 10.53
N HIS A 124 6.56 0.51 11.68
CA HIS A 124 7.21 0.29 12.98
C HIS A 124 6.43 -0.66 13.89
N ALA A 125 5.11 -0.50 14.03
CA ALA A 125 4.35 -1.33 14.96
C ALA A 125 4.13 -2.76 14.45
N VAL A 126 3.56 -2.92 13.25
CA VAL A 126 3.26 -4.26 12.68
C VAL A 126 4.54 -5.08 12.46
N PRO A 127 5.66 -4.52 11.97
CA PRO A 127 6.91 -5.29 11.85
C PRO A 127 7.41 -5.91 13.15
N ARG A 128 7.13 -5.32 14.32
CA ARG A 128 7.51 -5.90 15.63
C ARG A 128 6.79 -7.21 15.93
N LEU A 129 5.62 -7.43 15.33
CA LEU A 129 4.87 -8.68 15.48
C LEU A 129 5.41 -9.78 14.56
N VAL A 130 6.05 -9.42 13.44
CA VAL A 130 6.43 -10.37 12.39
C VAL A 130 7.43 -11.41 12.91
N TYR A 131 8.43 -10.98 13.67
CA TYR A 131 9.45 -11.86 14.21
C TYR A 131 8.85 -12.92 15.16
N GLN A 132 8.04 -12.48 16.13
CA GLN A 132 7.41 -13.39 17.09
C GLN A 132 6.36 -14.29 16.41
N ALA A 133 5.60 -13.75 15.45
CA ALA A 133 4.61 -14.51 14.70
C ALA A 133 5.23 -15.61 13.82
N ASP A 134 6.38 -15.32 13.19
CA ASP A 134 7.15 -16.29 12.41
C ASP A 134 7.60 -17.44 13.30
N LEU A 135 8.29 -17.14 14.42
CA LEU A 135 8.84 -18.15 15.31
C LEU A 135 7.79 -18.94 16.10
N GLY A 136 6.71 -18.29 16.54
CA GLY A 136 5.70 -18.88 17.43
C GLY A 136 4.57 -19.66 16.75
N ASN A 137 4.70 -20.02 15.48
CA ASN A 137 3.71 -20.82 14.71
C ASN A 137 2.24 -20.39 14.93
N VAL A 138 1.97 -19.08 14.80
CA VAL A 138 0.65 -18.51 15.10
C VAL A 138 -0.41 -18.97 14.11
N GLY A 139 -1.57 -19.38 14.63
CA GLY A 139 -2.68 -19.86 13.81
C GLY A 139 -3.33 -18.77 12.94
N VAL A 140 -3.86 -19.18 11.78
CA VAL A 140 -4.48 -18.29 10.78
C VAL A 140 -5.63 -17.45 11.36
N ALA A 141 -6.42 -18.01 12.28
CA ALA A 141 -7.51 -17.29 12.94
C ALA A 141 -7.01 -16.04 13.70
N HIS A 142 -5.91 -16.18 14.45
CA HIS A 142 -5.31 -15.08 15.19
C HIS A 142 -4.68 -14.02 14.26
N LEU A 143 -4.06 -14.46 13.17
CA LEU A 143 -3.53 -13.55 12.15
C LEU A 143 -4.64 -12.73 11.48
N ASN A 144 -5.76 -13.38 11.14
CA ASN A 144 -6.94 -12.71 10.58
C ASN A 144 -7.55 -11.71 11.56
N GLU A 145 -7.61 -12.04 12.84
CA GLU A 145 -8.10 -11.12 13.88
C GLU A 145 -7.20 -9.90 14.01
N CYS A 146 -5.87 -10.09 13.99
CA CYS A 146 -4.92 -8.97 13.97
C CYS A 146 -5.11 -8.08 12.73
N ASP A 147 -5.22 -8.68 11.55
CA ASP A 147 -5.47 -7.95 10.30
C ASP A 147 -6.81 -7.19 10.33
N ARG A 148 -7.85 -7.76 10.97
CA ARG A 148 -9.16 -7.11 11.19
C ARG A 148 -9.04 -5.88 12.10
N LEU A 149 -8.30 -5.99 13.20
CA LEU A 149 -8.03 -4.88 14.11
C LEU A 149 -7.22 -3.77 13.42
N ILE A 150 -6.18 -4.14 12.66
CA ILE A 150 -5.35 -3.20 11.89
C ILE A 150 -6.19 -2.42 10.88
N ARG A 151 -6.96 -3.10 10.03
CA ARG A 151 -7.79 -2.41 9.02
C ARG A 151 -8.89 -1.56 9.66
N GLY A 152 -9.50 -2.02 10.75
CA GLY A 152 -10.48 -1.25 11.51
C GLY A 152 -9.89 0.05 12.05
N ALA A 153 -8.73 -0.02 12.70
CA ALA A 153 -8.01 1.14 13.22
C ALA A 153 -7.61 2.12 12.10
N VAL A 154 -7.07 1.63 10.98
CA VAL A 154 -6.67 2.49 9.87
C VAL A 154 -7.87 3.20 9.24
N LYS A 155 -8.99 2.49 9.01
CA LYS A 155 -10.22 3.13 8.49
C LYS A 155 -10.72 4.21 9.45
N ALA A 156 -10.71 3.94 10.76
CA ALA A 156 -11.12 4.89 11.78
C ALA A 156 -10.21 6.14 11.81
N TRP A 157 -8.88 5.97 11.83
CA TRP A 157 -7.94 7.09 11.84
C TRP A 157 -8.03 7.95 10.58
N LEU A 158 -8.28 7.34 9.43
CA LEU A 158 -8.45 8.04 8.15
C LEU A 158 -9.89 8.54 7.93
N HIS A 159 -10.80 8.39 8.89
CA HIS A 159 -12.21 8.76 8.75
C HIS A 159 -12.87 8.18 7.48
N LEU A 160 -12.50 6.94 7.14
CA LEU A 160 -13.09 6.20 6.03
C LEU A 160 -14.31 5.43 6.53
N ASP A 161 -15.31 5.30 5.66
CA ASP A 161 -16.47 4.46 5.95
C ASP A 161 -16.03 3.00 6.20
N PRO A 162 -16.59 2.28 7.19
CA PRO A 162 -16.22 0.89 7.48
C PRO A 162 -16.31 -0.05 6.27
N SER A 163 -17.25 0.24 5.36
CA SER A 163 -17.49 -0.52 4.13
C SER A 163 -16.54 -0.13 2.97
N THR A 164 -15.60 0.80 3.18
CA THR A 164 -14.51 1.07 2.23
C THR A 164 -13.75 -0.22 1.97
N THR A 165 -13.50 -0.55 0.70
CA THR A 165 -12.80 -1.76 0.26
C THR A 165 -11.44 -1.89 0.92
N ASP A 166 -11.05 -3.11 1.31
CA ASP A 166 -9.73 -3.34 1.89
C ASP A 166 -8.62 -3.31 0.84
N GLY A 167 -8.95 -3.48 -0.43
CA GLY A 167 -7.94 -3.46 -1.49
C GLY A 167 -7.23 -2.11 -1.59
N VAL A 168 -7.89 -0.99 -1.26
CA VAL A 168 -7.20 0.33 -1.17
C VAL A 168 -6.18 0.35 -0.02
N LEU A 169 -6.39 -0.42 1.04
CA LEU A 169 -5.48 -0.48 2.18
C LEU A 169 -4.26 -1.35 1.85
N TYR A 170 -4.48 -2.48 1.17
CA TYR A 170 -3.46 -3.51 0.95
C TYR A 170 -2.75 -3.45 -0.41
N ALA A 171 -3.37 -2.93 -1.47
CA ALA A 171 -2.71 -2.84 -2.78
C ALA A 171 -1.42 -2.02 -2.71
N LYS A 172 -0.50 -2.24 -3.65
CA LYS A 172 0.77 -1.50 -3.70
C LYS A 172 0.49 -0.01 -3.96
N ARG A 173 1.40 0.85 -3.48
CA ARG A 173 1.32 2.31 -3.78
C ARG A 173 1.35 2.62 -5.27
N ARG A 174 2.15 1.88 -6.04
CA ARG A 174 2.20 2.02 -7.51
C ARG A 174 0.89 1.64 -8.20
N ASP A 175 0.03 0.87 -7.54
CA ASP A 175 -1.29 0.43 -8.01
C ASP A 175 -2.42 1.24 -7.34
N GLY A 176 -2.11 2.32 -6.61
CA GLY A 176 -3.11 3.20 -6.00
C GLY A 176 -3.54 2.83 -4.58
N GLY A 177 -2.90 1.85 -3.92
CA GLY A 177 -3.17 1.47 -2.52
C GLY A 177 -2.22 2.07 -1.48
N LEU A 178 -2.52 1.87 -0.18
CA LEU A 178 -1.71 2.37 0.94
C LEU A 178 -0.52 1.46 1.29
N ALA A 179 -0.50 0.24 0.76
CA ALA A 179 0.48 -0.79 1.02
C ALA A 179 0.63 -1.19 2.50
N LEU A 180 -0.48 -1.35 3.22
CA LEU A 180 -0.47 -1.89 4.58
C LEU A 180 0.08 -3.32 4.62
N PRO A 181 0.88 -3.70 5.63
CA PRO A 181 1.18 -5.10 5.91
C PRO A 181 -0.11 -5.92 6.12
N LYS A 182 -0.05 -7.21 5.80
CA LYS A 182 -1.17 -8.16 6.00
C LYS A 182 -0.58 -9.45 6.55
N LEU A 183 -0.74 -9.66 7.85
CA LEU A 183 -0.08 -10.72 8.61
C LEU A 183 -0.45 -12.10 8.06
N VAL A 184 -1.73 -12.35 7.75
CA VAL A 184 -2.17 -13.65 7.23
C VAL A 184 -1.55 -13.98 5.86
N ALA A 185 -1.14 -12.98 5.09
CA ALA A 185 -0.49 -13.18 3.79
C ALA A 185 1.05 -13.26 3.92
N GLN A 186 1.64 -12.60 4.92
CA GLN A 186 3.09 -12.47 5.05
C GLN A 186 3.72 -13.55 5.94
N ILE A 187 3.11 -13.85 7.09
CA ILE A 187 3.68 -14.77 8.08
C ILE A 187 3.88 -16.18 7.51
N PRO A 188 2.93 -16.79 6.80
CA PRO A 188 3.15 -18.12 6.21
C PRO A 188 4.31 -18.15 5.21
N ALA A 189 4.50 -17.07 4.44
CA ALA A 189 5.58 -16.97 3.47
C ALA A 189 6.95 -16.83 4.15
N THR A 190 7.04 -16.04 5.22
CA THR A 190 8.26 -15.93 6.02
C THR A 190 8.61 -17.26 6.71
N GLN A 191 7.61 -17.92 7.31
CA GLN A 191 7.76 -19.24 7.92
C GLN A 191 8.26 -20.27 6.91
N LEU A 192 7.62 -20.37 5.75
CA LEU A 192 8.02 -21.34 4.74
C LEU A 192 9.45 -21.07 4.25
N LYS A 193 9.79 -19.80 3.99
CA LYS A 193 11.15 -19.41 3.59
C LYS A 193 12.18 -19.80 4.64
N ARG A 194 11.88 -19.64 5.94
CA ARG A 194 12.76 -20.02 7.04
C ARG A 194 12.96 -21.54 7.10
N LEU A 195 11.87 -22.32 7.01
CA LEU A 195 11.93 -23.78 7.07
C LEU A 195 12.72 -24.36 5.89
N LEU A 196 12.46 -23.90 4.66
CA LEU A 196 13.20 -24.36 3.48
C LEU A 196 14.69 -24.01 3.56
N LYS A 197 15.04 -22.86 4.14
CA LYS A 197 16.45 -22.50 4.38
C LYS A 197 17.14 -23.40 5.40
N LEU A 198 16.41 -23.91 6.40
CA LEU A 198 16.96 -24.88 7.35
C LEU A 198 17.21 -26.23 6.66
N GLN A 199 16.28 -26.68 5.81
CA GLN A 199 16.45 -27.91 5.01
C GLN A 199 17.56 -27.79 3.96
N ALA A 200 17.82 -26.59 3.46
CA ALA A 200 18.93 -26.29 2.54
C ALA A 200 20.17 -25.72 3.25
N SER A 201 20.29 -25.90 4.57
CA SER A 201 21.43 -25.39 5.34
C SER A 201 22.74 -26.01 4.82
N PRO A 202 23.84 -25.23 4.69
CA PRO A 202 25.14 -25.80 4.33
C PRO A 202 25.67 -26.74 5.44
N GLU A 203 25.36 -26.42 6.71
CA GLU A 203 25.75 -27.22 7.88
C GLU A 203 25.02 -28.57 7.89
N PRO A 204 25.74 -29.71 7.79
CA PRO A 204 25.13 -31.05 7.71
C PRO A 204 24.23 -31.38 8.91
N VAL A 205 24.64 -31.01 10.13
CA VAL A 205 23.86 -31.32 11.34
C VAL A 205 22.52 -30.59 11.34
N VAL A 206 22.53 -29.29 10.99
CA VAL A 206 21.31 -28.48 10.92
C VAL A 206 20.37 -29.02 9.83
N ARG A 207 20.93 -29.39 8.68
CA ARG A 207 20.17 -29.93 7.56
C ARG A 207 19.51 -31.26 7.91
N GLU A 208 20.24 -32.17 8.55
CA GLU A 208 19.72 -33.46 9.00
C GLU A 208 18.58 -33.25 10.02
N MET A 209 18.83 -32.46 11.06
CA MET A 209 17.81 -32.13 12.06
C MET A 209 16.57 -31.49 11.44
N ALA A 210 16.75 -30.58 10.48
CA ALA A 210 15.64 -29.93 9.79
C ALA A 210 14.81 -30.94 8.99
N ASN A 211 15.45 -31.86 8.27
CA ASN A 211 14.77 -32.90 7.50
C ASN A 211 14.05 -33.92 8.40
N THR A 212 14.57 -34.21 9.59
CA THR A 212 13.90 -35.09 10.57
C THR A 212 12.71 -34.41 11.25
N LEU A 213 12.85 -33.14 11.65
CA LEU A 213 11.88 -32.45 12.51
C LEU A 213 10.79 -31.69 11.74
N ILE A 214 11.05 -31.27 10.50
CA ILE A 214 10.13 -30.48 9.69
C ILE A 214 9.32 -31.42 8.79
N SER A 215 8.06 -31.66 9.16
CA SER A 215 7.16 -32.48 8.35
C SER A 215 6.80 -31.83 7.00
N GLN A 216 6.73 -32.64 5.94
CA GLN A 216 6.24 -32.20 4.62
C GLN A 216 4.81 -31.62 4.70
N ARG A 217 3.95 -32.18 5.56
CA ARG A 217 2.59 -31.66 5.81
C ARG A 217 2.58 -30.19 6.24
N LEU A 218 3.55 -29.76 7.05
CA LEU A 218 3.69 -28.36 7.47
C LEU A 218 4.06 -27.46 6.29
N ILE A 219 5.01 -27.91 5.46
CA ILE A 219 5.45 -27.22 4.25
C ILE A 219 4.28 -27.04 3.28
N ASP A 220 3.56 -28.12 2.98
CA ASP A 220 2.40 -28.11 2.08
C ASP A 220 1.28 -27.21 2.62
N GLY A 221 1.02 -27.29 3.93
CA GLY A 221 0.02 -26.46 4.60
C GLY A 221 0.35 -24.97 4.57
N LEU A 222 1.63 -24.59 4.69
CA LEU A 222 2.07 -23.20 4.54
C LEU A 222 1.98 -22.73 3.09
N TRP A 223 2.39 -23.58 2.14
CA TRP A 223 2.30 -23.27 0.72
C TRP A 223 0.86 -23.06 0.26
N ALA A 224 -0.05 -23.94 0.64
CA ALA A 224 -1.47 -23.82 0.30
C ALA A 224 -2.05 -22.48 0.77
N LYS A 225 -1.66 -22.00 1.98
CA LYS A 225 -2.07 -20.68 2.50
C LYS A 225 -1.54 -19.54 1.63
N ILE A 226 -0.28 -19.61 1.19
CA ILE A 226 0.36 -18.61 0.34
C ILE A 226 -0.32 -18.56 -1.04
N CYS A 227 -0.57 -19.71 -1.66
CA CYS A 227 -1.28 -19.82 -2.94
C CYS A 227 -2.69 -19.24 -2.84
N LYS A 228 -3.44 -19.59 -1.79
CA LYS A 228 -4.78 -19.02 -1.53
C LYS A 228 -4.74 -17.50 -1.37
N ALA A 229 -3.75 -16.96 -0.65
CA ALA A 229 -3.58 -15.51 -0.52
C ALA A 229 -3.24 -14.82 -1.86
N GLY A 230 -2.53 -15.53 -2.75
CA GLY A 230 -2.18 -15.07 -4.09
C GLY A 230 -3.20 -15.40 -5.19
N GLY A 231 -4.38 -15.94 -4.84
CA GLY A 231 -5.43 -16.28 -5.81
C GLY A 231 -5.08 -17.46 -6.73
N ARG A 232 -4.25 -18.41 -6.27
CA ARG A 232 -3.83 -19.61 -7.02
C ARG A 232 -4.27 -20.89 -6.34
N ALA A 233 -4.48 -21.94 -7.14
CA ALA A 233 -4.56 -23.31 -6.64
C ALA A 233 -3.18 -23.75 -6.08
N PRO A 234 -3.15 -24.63 -5.06
CA PRO A 234 -1.89 -25.23 -4.62
C PRO A 234 -1.32 -26.14 -5.72
N GLU A 235 -0.08 -25.88 -6.12
CA GLU A 235 0.70 -26.78 -6.98
C GLU A 235 1.64 -27.61 -6.08
N THR A 236 1.91 -28.86 -6.48
CA THR A 236 2.94 -29.72 -5.86
C THR A 236 4.31 -29.05 -5.99
N ILE A 237 5.13 -29.15 -4.94
CA ILE A 237 6.39 -28.41 -4.86
C ILE A 237 7.56 -29.36 -4.63
N SER A 238 8.68 -29.08 -5.28
CA SER A 238 10.01 -29.59 -4.94
C SER A 238 10.91 -28.45 -4.45
N GLY A 239 11.77 -28.74 -3.47
CA GLY A 239 12.49 -27.79 -2.60
C GLY A 239 12.96 -26.49 -3.26
N GLU A 240 13.99 -26.53 -4.10
CA GLU A 240 14.66 -25.33 -4.65
C GLU A 240 13.74 -24.47 -5.53
N ALA A 241 12.90 -25.09 -6.36
CA ALA A 241 11.88 -24.39 -7.15
C ALA A 241 10.88 -23.60 -6.28
N THR A 242 10.71 -23.99 -5.01
CA THR A 242 9.86 -23.29 -4.05
C THR A 242 10.41 -21.93 -3.64
N LEU A 243 11.72 -21.78 -3.45
CA LEU A 243 12.34 -20.55 -2.94
C LEU A 243 12.26 -19.40 -3.96
N GLU A 244 12.43 -19.72 -5.24
CA GLU A 244 12.22 -18.78 -6.35
C GLU A 244 10.73 -18.41 -6.47
N LYS A 245 9.84 -19.40 -6.49
CA LYS A 245 8.39 -19.18 -6.54
C LYS A 245 7.88 -18.38 -5.35
N LEU A 246 8.45 -18.56 -4.14
CA LEU A 246 8.13 -17.79 -2.94
C LEU A 246 8.54 -16.33 -3.05
N SER A 247 9.74 -16.07 -3.58
CA SER A 247 10.23 -14.71 -3.80
C SER A 247 9.31 -13.96 -4.76
N ALA A 248 8.87 -14.62 -5.84
CA ALA A 248 7.86 -14.11 -6.76
C ALA A 248 6.46 -13.94 -6.11
N SER A 249 6.06 -14.86 -5.22
CA SER A 249 4.74 -14.89 -4.56
C SER A 249 4.58 -13.83 -3.45
N SER A 250 5.68 -13.43 -2.80
CA SER A 250 5.70 -12.43 -1.71
C SER A 250 5.02 -11.09 -2.07
N SER A 251 4.97 -10.76 -3.35
CA SER A 251 4.34 -9.56 -3.92
C SER A 251 2.98 -9.80 -4.56
N LYS A 252 2.59 -11.06 -4.78
CA LYS A 252 1.44 -11.44 -5.60
C LYS A 252 0.11 -11.26 -4.86
N TRP A 253 0.06 -11.53 -3.56
CA TRP A 253 -1.16 -11.31 -2.76
C TRP A 253 -1.64 -9.86 -2.79
N ARG A 254 -0.73 -8.87 -2.91
CA ARG A 254 -1.11 -7.46 -3.07
C ARG A 254 -1.76 -7.17 -4.41
N LEU A 255 -1.32 -7.84 -5.47
CA LEU A 255 -1.95 -7.76 -6.79
C LEU A 255 -3.35 -8.39 -6.74
N GLU A 256 -3.51 -9.50 -6.02
CA GLU A 256 -4.82 -10.12 -5.79
C GLU A 256 -5.77 -9.16 -5.03
N GLU A 257 -5.31 -8.47 -3.99
CA GLU A 257 -6.09 -7.43 -3.30
C GLU A 257 -6.50 -6.27 -4.25
N PHE A 258 -5.59 -5.87 -5.15
CA PHE A 258 -5.90 -4.88 -6.18
C PHE A 258 -6.96 -5.38 -7.17
N GLN A 259 -6.83 -6.62 -7.66
CA GLN A 259 -7.79 -7.23 -8.59
C GLN A 259 -9.18 -7.41 -7.95
N LYS A 260 -9.24 -7.83 -6.68
CA LYS A 260 -10.50 -7.87 -5.92
C LYS A 260 -11.14 -6.50 -5.84
N TRP A 261 -10.35 -5.46 -5.61
CA TRP A 261 -10.85 -4.08 -5.60
C TRP A 261 -11.33 -3.63 -6.98
N SER A 262 -10.57 -3.86 -8.06
CA SER A 262 -10.97 -3.41 -9.41
C SER A 262 -12.23 -4.10 -9.93
N ARG A 263 -12.54 -5.32 -9.47
CA ARG A 263 -13.79 -6.04 -9.79
C ARG A 263 -15.03 -5.51 -9.07
N LEU A 264 -14.90 -4.64 -8.07
CA LEU A 264 -16.06 -4.11 -7.35
C LEU A 264 -16.86 -3.13 -8.22
N LYS A 265 -18.16 -3.40 -8.44
CA LYS A 265 -19.06 -2.58 -9.29
C LYS A 265 -19.03 -1.08 -8.97
N SER A 266 -19.03 -0.73 -7.68
CA SER A 266 -19.08 0.67 -7.22
C SER A 266 -17.69 1.23 -6.90
N GLN A 267 -16.94 0.57 -6.00
CA GLN A 267 -15.67 1.09 -5.51
C GLN A 267 -14.47 0.80 -6.43
N GLY A 268 -14.62 -0.18 -7.33
CA GLY A 268 -13.60 -0.60 -8.30
C GLY A 268 -13.68 0.14 -9.63
N LEU A 269 -14.73 0.95 -9.85
CA LEU A 269 -15.00 1.62 -11.11
C LEU A 269 -13.80 2.49 -11.54
N GLY A 270 -13.17 2.11 -12.65
CA GLY A 270 -12.00 2.78 -13.20
C GLY A 270 -10.75 2.75 -12.32
N VAL A 271 -10.64 1.82 -11.36
CA VAL A 271 -9.42 1.66 -10.54
C VAL A 271 -8.27 1.07 -11.35
N GLU A 272 -8.58 0.19 -12.32
CA GLU A 272 -7.58 -0.47 -13.17
C GLU A 272 -6.68 0.54 -13.92
N VAL A 273 -7.20 1.73 -14.23
CA VAL A 273 -6.43 2.79 -14.91
C VAL A 273 -5.23 3.28 -14.08
N PHE A 274 -5.20 3.01 -12.78
CA PHE A 274 -4.14 3.43 -11.87
C PHE A 274 -3.12 2.33 -11.56
N LYS A 275 -3.25 1.15 -12.16
CA LYS A 275 -2.30 0.05 -11.99
C LYS A 275 -0.93 0.43 -12.53
N ASN A 276 0.11 0.10 -11.77
CA ASN A 276 1.51 0.35 -12.10
C ASN A 276 1.77 1.77 -12.66
N ASP A 277 1.14 2.78 -12.05
CA ASP A 277 1.25 4.18 -12.46
C ASP A 277 1.82 5.03 -11.32
N PRO A 278 3.15 5.13 -11.21
CA PRO A 278 3.78 5.95 -10.20
C PRO A 278 3.34 7.41 -10.27
N SER A 279 3.29 8.00 -11.47
CA SER A 279 2.98 9.43 -11.66
C SER A 279 1.62 9.80 -11.07
N SER A 280 0.60 8.97 -11.34
CA SER A 280 -0.78 9.19 -10.86
C SER A 280 -1.00 8.83 -9.40
N ASN A 281 -0.06 8.08 -8.79
CA ASN A 281 -0.17 7.55 -7.44
C ASN A 281 0.85 8.16 -6.46
N THR A 282 1.71 9.07 -6.92
CA THR A 282 2.78 9.69 -6.12
C THR A 282 2.28 10.28 -4.80
N TRP A 283 1.05 10.82 -4.78
CA TRP A 283 0.42 11.43 -3.61
C TRP A 283 0.23 10.47 -2.42
N LEU A 284 0.23 9.15 -2.64
CA LEU A 284 0.13 8.12 -1.59
C LEU A 284 1.46 7.88 -0.83
N SER A 285 2.58 8.33 -1.38
CA SER A 285 3.91 8.06 -0.82
C SER A 285 4.36 9.07 0.23
N GLY A 286 3.72 10.24 0.29
CA GLY A 286 4.17 11.38 1.11
C GLY A 286 5.51 11.98 0.66
N LYS A 287 6.10 11.52 -0.45
CA LYS A 287 7.43 11.95 -0.94
C LYS A 287 7.41 13.18 -1.85
N PHE A 288 6.23 13.69 -2.22
CA PHE A 288 6.12 14.86 -3.10
C PHE A 288 6.25 16.16 -2.30
N LYS A 289 7.04 17.12 -2.79
CA LYS A 289 7.14 18.47 -2.23
C LYS A 289 5.73 19.07 -2.12
N ASN A 290 5.35 19.55 -0.94
CA ASN A 290 3.98 19.97 -0.60
C ASN A 290 2.95 18.81 -0.64
N SER A 291 3.09 17.84 0.26
CA SER A 291 2.13 16.76 0.46
C SER A 291 0.70 17.28 0.65
N LEU A 292 -0.31 16.47 0.27
CA LEU A 292 -1.72 16.79 0.55
C LEU A 292 -1.93 17.02 2.06
N LYS A 293 -2.77 18.00 2.41
CA LYS A 293 -3.23 18.17 3.79
C LYS A 293 -4.00 16.91 4.23
N PRO A 294 -4.06 16.57 5.53
CA PRO A 294 -4.75 15.36 5.99
C PRO A 294 -6.19 15.22 5.45
N SER A 295 -6.98 16.30 5.47
CA SER A 295 -8.34 16.31 4.93
C SER A 295 -8.41 16.07 3.42
N GLU A 296 -7.41 16.55 2.67
CA GLU A 296 -7.31 16.37 1.22
C GLU A 296 -6.91 14.94 0.88
N LEU A 297 -5.99 14.34 1.66
CA LEU A 297 -5.62 12.95 1.52
C LEU A 297 -6.81 12.02 1.74
N ILE A 298 -7.59 12.26 2.80
CA ILE A 298 -8.79 11.48 3.10
C ILE A 298 -9.80 11.60 1.94
N LEU A 299 -10.02 12.82 1.45
CA LEU A 299 -10.94 13.02 0.33
C LEU A 299 -10.40 12.42 -0.97
N ALA A 300 -9.10 12.43 -1.21
CA ALA A 300 -8.46 11.76 -2.34
C ALA A 300 -8.67 10.24 -2.30
N ILE A 301 -8.55 9.62 -1.11
CA ILE A 301 -8.86 8.20 -0.93
C ILE A 301 -10.34 7.93 -1.23
N GLN A 302 -11.24 8.77 -0.70
CA GLN A 302 -12.68 8.67 -0.99
C GLN A 302 -13.00 8.85 -2.49
N LEU A 303 -12.32 9.76 -3.19
CA LEU A 303 -12.42 9.91 -4.63
C LEU A 303 -11.97 8.64 -5.35
N ARG A 304 -10.82 8.08 -4.94
CA ARG A 304 -10.24 6.89 -5.57
C ARG A 304 -11.11 5.64 -5.38
N THR A 305 -11.77 5.51 -4.24
CA THR A 305 -12.67 4.38 -3.92
C THR A 305 -14.14 4.65 -4.23
N ASN A 306 -14.48 5.81 -4.80
CA ASN A 306 -15.86 6.21 -5.05
C ASN A 306 -16.74 6.22 -3.77
N MET A 307 -16.13 6.58 -2.64
CA MET A 307 -16.71 6.59 -1.29
C MET A 307 -16.96 8.02 -0.77
N VAL A 308 -17.03 9.01 -1.67
CA VAL A 308 -17.57 10.33 -1.30
C VAL A 308 -19.04 10.14 -0.93
N ASN A 309 -19.49 10.76 0.17
CA ASN A 309 -20.89 10.69 0.63
C ASN A 309 -21.85 11.34 -0.39
N THR A 310 -22.27 10.54 -1.36
CA THR A 310 -23.33 10.85 -2.33
C THR A 310 -24.53 9.93 -2.09
N LYS A 311 -25.72 10.31 -2.55
CA LYS A 311 -26.91 9.46 -2.42
C LYS A 311 -26.73 8.09 -3.07
N VAL A 312 -26.07 8.00 -4.23
CA VAL A 312 -25.77 6.70 -4.88
C VAL A 312 -24.90 5.81 -3.98
N MET A 313 -23.92 6.40 -3.27
CA MET A 313 -23.12 5.65 -2.31
C MET A 313 -23.96 5.24 -1.08
N ALA A 314 -24.78 6.13 -0.55
CA ALA A 314 -25.63 5.89 0.62
C ALA A 314 -26.73 4.82 0.38
N THR A 315 -27.21 4.68 -0.85
CA THR A 315 -28.18 3.63 -1.23
C THR A 315 -27.55 2.27 -1.47
N ARG A 316 -26.21 2.16 -1.41
CA ARG A 316 -25.51 0.90 -1.67
C ARG A 316 -25.89 -0.16 -0.63
N GLY A 317 -26.30 -1.34 -1.11
CA GLY A 317 -26.65 -2.47 -0.25
C GLY A 317 -28.01 -2.33 0.45
N ARG A 318 -28.81 -1.31 0.10
CA ARG A 318 -30.19 -1.16 0.57
C ARG A 318 -31.18 -1.65 -0.50
N PRO A 319 -32.36 -2.17 -0.09
CA PRO A 319 -33.45 -2.45 -1.02
C PRO A 319 -33.83 -1.18 -1.80
N MET A 320 -34.11 -1.32 -3.10
CA MET A 320 -34.54 -0.21 -3.94
C MET A 320 -35.95 0.23 -3.52
N THR A 321 -36.06 1.33 -2.79
CA THR A 321 -37.37 1.89 -2.36
C THR A 321 -38.07 2.69 -3.46
N GLY A 322 -37.81 2.40 -4.74
CA GLY A 322 -38.34 3.13 -5.91
C GLY A 322 -37.82 4.56 -6.10
N ALA A 323 -37.34 5.23 -5.04
CA ALA A 323 -36.82 6.59 -5.11
C ALA A 323 -35.46 6.65 -5.81
N LYS A 324 -35.40 7.36 -6.95
CA LYS A 324 -34.14 7.61 -7.68
C LYS A 324 -33.21 8.49 -6.82
N PRO A 325 -31.91 8.17 -6.68
CA PRO A 325 -30.98 8.94 -5.86
C PRO A 325 -30.56 10.25 -6.55
N LEU A 326 -31.50 11.17 -6.80
CA LEU A 326 -31.28 12.42 -7.52
C LEU A 326 -30.35 13.37 -6.76
N CYS A 327 -29.48 14.07 -7.51
CA CYS A 327 -28.53 15.05 -6.99
C CYS A 327 -29.21 16.12 -6.15
N ARG A 328 -28.72 16.32 -4.92
CA ARG A 328 -29.17 17.33 -3.97
C ARG A 328 -29.04 18.77 -4.47
N LEU A 329 -28.24 19.01 -5.51
CA LEU A 329 -28.05 20.37 -6.05
C LEU A 329 -28.88 20.59 -7.30
N CYS A 330 -28.79 19.70 -8.28
CA CYS A 330 -29.37 19.95 -9.60
C CYS A 330 -30.71 19.25 -9.84
N TYR A 331 -31.06 18.26 -9.00
CA TYR A 331 -32.26 17.43 -9.08
C TYR A 331 -32.49 16.70 -10.42
N ALA A 332 -31.53 16.74 -11.36
CA ALA A 332 -31.72 16.30 -12.75
C ALA A 332 -31.02 14.98 -13.10
N SER A 333 -30.10 14.50 -12.27
CA SER A 333 -29.35 13.26 -12.52
C SER A 333 -29.05 12.56 -11.21
N HIS A 334 -28.72 11.26 -11.27
CA HIS A 334 -28.27 10.52 -10.09
C HIS A 334 -27.05 11.20 -9.44
N GLU A 335 -27.06 11.29 -8.11
CA GLU A 335 -25.96 11.83 -7.32
C GLU A 335 -24.82 10.83 -7.24
N SER A 336 -24.11 10.66 -8.34
CA SER A 336 -22.86 9.93 -8.42
C SER A 336 -21.68 10.89 -8.34
N LEU A 337 -20.52 10.38 -7.92
CA LEU A 337 -19.30 11.17 -7.95
C LEU A 337 -18.96 11.66 -9.36
N GLN A 338 -19.18 10.82 -10.38
CA GLN A 338 -19.03 11.17 -11.78
C GLN A 338 -19.92 12.36 -12.17
N HIS A 339 -21.19 12.37 -11.75
CA HIS A 339 -22.09 13.50 -12.01
C HIS A 339 -21.55 14.79 -11.39
N LEU A 340 -21.16 14.75 -10.11
CA LEU A 340 -20.67 15.92 -9.39
C LEU A 340 -19.42 16.52 -10.06
N ILE A 341 -18.49 15.67 -10.50
CA ILE A 341 -17.20 16.07 -11.05
C ILE A 341 -17.23 16.37 -12.54
N SER A 342 -18.17 15.81 -13.30
CA SER A 342 -18.16 15.93 -14.77
C SER A 342 -19.32 16.74 -15.35
N SER A 343 -20.54 16.66 -14.79
CA SER A 343 -21.74 17.14 -15.50
C SER A 343 -22.73 17.97 -14.69
N CYS A 344 -22.61 18.07 -13.36
CA CYS A 344 -23.57 18.80 -12.53
C CYS A 344 -23.69 20.29 -12.93
N LYS A 345 -24.86 20.75 -13.37
CA LYS A 345 -25.06 22.15 -13.82
C LYS A 345 -24.69 23.19 -12.75
N ILE A 346 -25.00 22.92 -11.49
CA ILE A 346 -24.72 23.83 -10.36
C ILE A 346 -23.20 23.96 -10.10
N LEU A 347 -22.44 22.87 -10.27
CA LEU A 347 -20.99 22.87 -10.08
C LEU A 347 -20.21 23.30 -11.33
N LYS A 348 -20.88 23.79 -12.39
CA LYS A 348 -20.24 24.17 -13.66
C LYS A 348 -19.12 25.19 -13.44
N ARG A 349 -19.36 26.23 -12.63
CA ARG A 349 -18.36 27.26 -12.31
C ARG A 349 -17.11 26.66 -11.66
N ASN A 350 -17.27 25.71 -10.73
CA ASN A 350 -16.14 25.02 -10.09
C ASN A 350 -15.33 24.19 -11.08
N ARG A 351 -16.01 23.47 -11.99
CA ARG A 351 -15.34 22.68 -13.03
C ARG A 351 -14.59 23.56 -14.02
N MET A 352 -15.21 24.65 -14.50
CA MET A 352 -14.55 25.63 -15.37
C MET A 352 -13.34 26.26 -14.68
N LYS A 353 -13.45 26.64 -13.40
CA LYS A 353 -12.30 27.14 -12.62
C LYS A 353 -11.17 26.12 -12.50
N SER A 354 -11.52 24.84 -12.31
CA SER A 354 -10.54 23.73 -12.24
C SER A 354 -9.80 23.54 -13.56
N HIS A 355 -10.56 23.56 -14.65
CA HIS A 355 -10.07 23.49 -16.01
C HIS A 355 -9.12 24.66 -16.33
N ASN A 356 -9.56 25.90 -16.10
CA ASN A 356 -8.79 27.10 -16.43
C ASN A 356 -7.47 27.16 -15.66
N LYS A 357 -7.42 26.64 -14.42
CA LYS A 357 -6.16 26.50 -13.67
C LYS A 357 -5.16 25.53 -14.31
N ILE A 358 -5.62 24.50 -15.02
CA ILE A 358 -4.75 23.60 -15.77
C ILE A 358 -4.27 24.27 -17.05
N CYS A 359 -5.16 24.97 -17.76
CA CYS A 359 -4.77 25.76 -18.95
C CYS A 359 -3.73 26.81 -18.59
N ALA A 360 -3.94 27.57 -17.51
CA ALA A 360 -2.99 28.54 -16.99
C ALA A 360 -1.64 27.90 -16.65
N LEU A 361 -1.63 26.78 -15.92
CA LEU A 361 -0.39 26.06 -15.59
C LEU A 361 0.38 25.61 -16.85
N LEU A 362 -0.32 25.10 -17.87
CA LEU A 362 0.31 24.67 -19.11
C LEU A 362 0.81 25.87 -19.93
N GLY A 363 0.04 26.96 -19.97
CA GLY A 363 0.43 28.24 -20.59
C GLY A 363 1.69 28.83 -19.94
N GLU A 364 1.71 28.99 -18.62
CA GLU A 364 2.87 29.48 -17.86
C GLU A 364 4.12 28.63 -18.09
N LEU A 365 3.97 27.32 -18.24
CA LEU A 365 5.08 26.42 -18.56
C LEU A 365 5.62 26.67 -19.98
N ALA A 366 4.74 26.91 -20.94
CA ALA A 366 5.11 27.21 -22.32
C ALA A 366 5.77 28.60 -22.43
N GLU A 367 5.22 29.63 -21.77
CA GLU A 367 5.79 30.98 -21.73
C GLU A 367 7.21 30.99 -21.18
N LYS A 368 7.46 30.27 -20.08
CA LYS A 368 8.82 30.10 -19.51
C LYS A 368 9.80 29.43 -20.46
N LEU A 369 9.32 28.74 -21.48
CA LEU A 369 10.12 28.12 -22.53
C LEU A 369 10.15 28.96 -23.81
N GLY A 370 9.68 30.20 -23.77
CA GLY A 370 9.71 31.16 -24.87
C GLY A 370 8.60 30.96 -25.91
N TRP A 371 7.50 30.29 -25.56
CA TRP A 371 6.31 30.25 -26.42
C TRP A 371 5.44 31.46 -26.17
N LYS A 372 4.92 32.06 -27.25
CA LYS A 372 3.83 33.04 -27.17
C LYS A 372 2.51 32.29 -27.01
N VAL A 373 1.79 32.53 -25.92
CA VAL A 373 0.56 31.79 -25.58
C VAL A 373 -0.67 32.67 -25.75
N PHE A 374 -1.68 32.14 -26.43
CA PHE A 374 -2.99 32.77 -26.61
C PHE A 374 -4.06 31.89 -25.97
N HIS A 375 -4.78 32.43 -25.00
CA HIS A 375 -5.88 31.74 -24.32
C HIS A 375 -7.19 31.96 -25.07
N GLU A 376 -8.00 30.90 -25.18
CA GLU A 376 -9.37 30.94 -25.73
C GLU A 376 -9.45 31.71 -27.07
N LYS A 377 -8.45 31.51 -27.95
CA LYS A 377 -8.34 32.24 -29.22
C LYS A 377 -9.46 31.81 -30.18
N HIS A 378 -10.28 32.75 -30.62
CA HIS A 378 -11.29 32.46 -31.65
C HIS A 378 -10.63 32.19 -33.01
N LEU A 379 -10.90 31.00 -33.56
CA LEU A 379 -10.46 30.58 -34.88
C LEU A 379 -11.71 30.34 -35.75
N VAL A 380 -11.72 30.95 -36.94
CA VAL A 380 -12.84 30.82 -37.89
C VAL A 380 -12.29 30.27 -39.21
N THR A 381 -12.83 29.15 -39.68
CA THR A 381 -12.48 28.57 -40.98
C THR A 381 -13.11 29.36 -42.12
N ARG A 382 -12.68 29.10 -43.36
CA ARG A 382 -13.31 29.74 -44.54
C ARG A 382 -14.76 29.30 -44.72
N GLU A 383 -15.11 28.08 -44.29
CA GLU A 383 -16.48 27.58 -44.32
C GLU A 383 -17.33 28.08 -43.12
N GLY A 384 -16.88 29.10 -42.39
CA GLY A 384 -17.62 29.69 -41.26
C GLY A 384 -17.61 28.87 -39.98
N ARG A 385 -16.87 27.75 -39.90
CA ARG A 385 -16.78 26.96 -38.66
C ARG A 385 -15.96 27.73 -37.63
N THR A 386 -16.53 27.91 -36.44
CA THR A 386 -15.85 28.58 -35.33
C THR A 386 -15.37 27.58 -34.29
N GLY A 387 -14.12 27.71 -33.88
CA GLY A 387 -13.48 26.91 -32.84
C GLY A 387 -12.73 27.82 -31.86
N VAL A 388 -12.91 27.55 -30.58
CA VAL A 388 -12.20 28.24 -29.50
C VAL A 388 -11.40 27.17 -28.75
N PRO A 389 -10.16 26.84 -29.18
CA PRO A 389 -9.28 25.98 -28.39
C PRO A 389 -8.85 26.70 -27.11
N ASP A 390 -8.57 25.93 -26.07
CA ASP A 390 -8.14 26.50 -24.79
C ASP A 390 -6.84 27.29 -24.92
N LEU A 391 -5.88 26.79 -25.72
CA LEU A 391 -4.56 27.39 -25.91
C LEU A 391 -4.13 27.29 -27.39
N VAL A 392 -3.62 28.40 -27.92
CA VAL A 392 -2.80 28.41 -29.14
C VAL A 392 -1.41 28.92 -28.75
N MET A 393 -0.37 28.15 -29.03
CA MET A 393 1.01 28.48 -28.64
C MET A 393 1.87 28.60 -29.89
N VAL A 394 2.69 29.64 -30.01
CA VAL A 394 3.53 29.90 -31.19
C VAL A 394 4.98 30.12 -30.76
N LYS A 395 5.93 29.47 -31.43
CA LYS A 395 7.37 29.67 -31.23
C LYS A 395 8.12 29.45 -32.55
N GLY A 396 8.65 30.52 -33.12
CA GLY A 396 9.33 30.48 -34.42
C GLY A 396 8.42 29.90 -35.50
N SER A 397 8.88 28.88 -36.22
CA SER A 397 8.14 28.25 -37.30
C SER A 397 7.10 27.20 -36.86
N HIS A 398 6.90 27.01 -35.55
CA HIS A 398 6.01 26.00 -35.00
C HIS A 398 4.88 26.61 -34.18
N ALA A 399 3.67 26.07 -34.35
CA ALA A 399 2.52 26.36 -33.49
C ALA A 399 1.84 25.09 -32.97
N LEU A 400 1.21 25.21 -31.80
CA LEU A 400 0.47 24.16 -31.13
C LEU A 400 -0.96 24.65 -30.85
N ILE A 401 -1.96 23.87 -31.26
CA ILE A 401 -3.34 24.03 -30.78
C ILE A 401 -3.56 22.98 -29.69
N VAL A 402 -3.80 23.42 -28.46
CA VAL A 402 -3.95 22.54 -27.30
C VAL A 402 -5.29 22.76 -26.65
N ASP A 403 -5.98 21.66 -26.37
CA ASP A 403 -7.30 21.69 -25.77
C ASP A 403 -7.39 20.69 -24.61
N VAL A 404 -7.59 21.22 -23.42
CA VAL A 404 -7.56 20.50 -22.15
C VAL A 404 -8.90 19.77 -21.94
N ALA A 405 -8.83 18.61 -21.30
CA ALA A 405 -10.01 17.89 -20.86
C ALA A 405 -9.78 17.32 -19.47
N ILE A 406 -10.74 17.51 -18.56
CA ILE A 406 -10.75 16.83 -17.26
C ILE A 406 -11.89 15.81 -17.30
N CYS A 407 -11.54 14.53 -17.38
CA CYS A 407 -12.48 13.43 -17.57
C CYS A 407 -12.59 12.60 -16.29
N PHE A 408 -13.75 12.03 -16.01
CA PHE A 408 -13.86 11.04 -14.93
C PHE A 408 -13.56 9.65 -15.50
N GLU A 409 -12.36 9.15 -15.20
CA GLU A 409 -11.75 7.98 -15.81
C GLU A 409 -12.40 6.66 -15.37
N THR A 410 -13.48 6.24 -16.05
CA THR A 410 -14.20 4.98 -15.74
C THR A 410 -13.61 3.74 -16.42
N SER A 411 -12.85 3.92 -17.51
CA SER A 411 -12.24 2.86 -18.31
C SER A 411 -10.82 3.24 -18.75
N LEU A 412 -10.05 2.26 -19.27
CA LEU A 412 -8.69 2.48 -19.77
C LEU A 412 -8.65 3.40 -20.99
N GLN A 413 -9.71 3.40 -21.81
CA GLN A 413 -9.82 4.17 -23.04
C GLN A 413 -10.26 5.63 -22.80
N CYS A 414 -10.86 5.94 -21.64
CA CYS A 414 -11.51 7.22 -21.38
C CYS A 414 -10.67 8.45 -21.72
N LEU A 415 -9.37 8.46 -21.38
CA LEU A 415 -8.48 9.58 -21.70
C LEU A 415 -8.03 9.57 -23.16
N ALA A 416 -7.78 8.39 -23.75
CA ALA A 416 -7.43 8.27 -25.16
C ALA A 416 -8.58 8.75 -26.09
N ASP A 417 -9.82 8.41 -25.75
CA ASP A 417 -11.00 8.87 -26.48
C ASP A 417 -11.17 10.39 -26.37
N ALA A 418 -10.89 10.95 -25.18
CA ALA A 418 -10.92 12.40 -24.97
C ALA A 418 -9.83 13.11 -25.79
N GLU A 419 -8.61 12.58 -25.84
CA GLU A 419 -7.54 13.09 -26.71
C GLU A 419 -7.98 13.07 -28.17
N LYS A 420 -8.41 11.91 -28.68
CA LYS A 420 -8.83 11.75 -30.09
C LYS A 420 -9.97 12.71 -30.44
N LYS A 421 -10.96 12.85 -29.57
CA LYS A 421 -12.09 13.77 -29.77
C LYS A 421 -11.64 15.23 -29.83
N LYS A 422 -10.78 15.68 -28.91
CA LYS A 422 -10.29 17.07 -28.91
C LYS A 422 -9.36 17.33 -30.10
N THR A 423 -8.43 16.42 -30.39
CA THR A 423 -7.53 16.54 -31.55
C THR A 423 -8.35 16.63 -32.85
N GLY A 424 -9.28 15.70 -33.09
CA GLY A 424 -10.13 15.72 -34.28
C GLY A 424 -11.01 16.98 -34.38
N LYS A 425 -11.48 17.52 -33.25
CA LYS A 425 -12.27 18.76 -33.23
C LYS A 425 -11.47 19.96 -33.75
N TYR A 426 -10.18 20.05 -33.43
CA TYR A 426 -9.35 21.23 -33.74
C TYR A 426 -8.42 21.04 -34.94
N GLU A 427 -8.27 19.82 -35.46
CA GLU A 427 -7.50 19.52 -36.68
C GLU A 427 -7.86 20.44 -37.87
N PRO A 428 -9.14 20.72 -38.17
CA PRO A 428 -9.52 21.59 -39.28
C PRO A 428 -9.07 23.06 -39.14
N PHE A 429 -8.61 23.48 -37.97
CA PHE A 429 -8.20 24.87 -37.72
C PHE A 429 -6.71 25.12 -37.96
N LYS A 430 -5.91 24.09 -38.31
CA LYS A 430 -4.49 24.27 -38.68
C LYS A 430 -4.28 25.34 -39.77
N PRO A 431 -5.05 25.37 -40.88
CA PRO A 431 -4.88 26.40 -41.91
C PRO A 431 -5.20 27.82 -41.41
N VAL A 432 -6.08 27.95 -40.42
CA VAL A 432 -6.40 29.25 -39.81
C VAL A 432 -5.20 29.78 -39.04
N VAL A 433 -4.54 28.93 -38.25
CA VAL A 433 -3.32 29.30 -37.50
C VAL A 433 -2.19 29.69 -38.45
N LEU A 434 -1.97 28.94 -39.54
CA LEU A 434 -0.95 29.29 -40.55
C LEU A 434 -1.19 30.66 -41.20
N ARG A 435 -2.46 31.06 -41.40
CA ARG A 435 -2.77 32.40 -41.91
C ARG A 435 -2.60 33.51 -40.87
N LEU A 436 -2.91 33.22 -39.61
CA LEU A 436 -2.82 34.21 -38.52
C LEU A 436 -1.37 34.50 -38.11
N PHE A 437 -0.46 33.54 -38.32
CA PHE A 437 0.94 33.62 -37.94
C PHE A 437 1.83 33.26 -39.13
N PRO A 438 2.19 34.24 -39.98
CA PRO A 438 2.95 34.00 -41.22
C PRO A 438 4.32 33.34 -41.01
N GLU A 439 4.91 33.46 -39.82
CA GLU A 439 6.16 32.82 -39.45
C GLU A 439 6.03 31.30 -39.29
N VAL A 440 4.81 30.79 -39.04
CA VAL A 440 4.54 29.39 -38.73
C VAL A 440 4.47 28.56 -40.00
N ARG A 441 5.21 27.46 -40.03
CA ARG A 441 5.23 26.47 -41.12
C ARG A 441 4.62 25.13 -40.73
N LYS A 442 4.55 24.83 -39.43
CA LYS A 442 3.99 23.58 -38.91
C LYS A 442 3.06 23.86 -37.74
N VAL A 443 1.88 23.23 -37.78
CA VAL A 443 0.89 23.27 -36.70
C VAL A 443 0.60 21.85 -36.22
N ASP A 444 0.80 21.60 -34.93
CA ASP A 444 0.40 20.36 -34.26
C ASP A 444 -0.86 20.61 -33.42
N VAL A 445 -1.83 19.71 -33.49
CA VAL A 445 -3.02 19.73 -32.62
C VAL A 445 -2.89 18.62 -31.59
N ARG A 446 -3.17 18.94 -30.33
CA ARG A 446 -3.08 17.99 -29.21
C ARG A 446 -4.24 18.19 -28.23
N GLY A 447 -5.06 17.15 -28.06
CA GLY A 447 -5.88 17.03 -26.86
C GLY A 447 -4.99 16.78 -25.64
N PHE A 448 -5.30 17.43 -24.52
CA PHE A 448 -4.56 17.26 -23.25
C PHE A 448 -5.49 16.77 -22.13
N PRO A 449 -5.93 15.50 -22.19
CA PRO A 449 -6.81 14.92 -21.20
C PRO A 449 -6.07 14.59 -19.89
N LEU A 450 -6.75 14.82 -18.77
CA LEU A 450 -6.34 14.42 -17.43
C LEU A 450 -7.53 13.78 -16.73
N GLY A 451 -7.27 12.75 -15.92
CA GLY A 451 -8.32 12.13 -15.13
C GLY A 451 -8.59 12.90 -13.85
N ALA A 452 -9.85 13.09 -13.54
CA ALA A 452 -10.34 13.86 -12.42
C ALA A 452 -9.89 13.29 -11.05
N ARG A 453 -9.64 11.98 -10.92
CA ARG A 453 -9.04 11.41 -9.68
C ARG A 453 -7.51 11.38 -9.72
N GLY A 454 -6.91 12.23 -10.55
CA GLY A 454 -5.48 12.43 -10.69
C GLY A 454 -4.80 11.44 -11.64
N LYS A 455 -5.47 10.98 -12.71
CA LYS A 455 -4.82 10.13 -13.72
C LYS A 455 -4.05 10.99 -14.71
N TRP A 456 -2.77 10.68 -14.88
CA TRP A 456 -1.95 11.18 -15.97
C TRP A 456 -2.18 10.34 -17.23
N HIS A 457 -2.36 11.01 -18.37
CA HIS A 457 -2.41 10.38 -19.68
C HIS A 457 -0.99 10.33 -20.27
N PRO A 458 -0.35 9.17 -20.43
CA PRO A 458 1.05 9.09 -20.86
C PRO A 458 1.39 9.86 -22.17
N PRO A 459 0.54 9.83 -23.21
CA PRO A 459 0.74 10.62 -24.44
C PRO A 459 0.90 12.13 -24.25
N ASN A 460 0.39 12.70 -23.16
CA ASN A 460 0.62 14.11 -22.82
C ASN A 460 2.12 14.45 -22.69
N GLY A 461 2.97 13.46 -22.40
CA GLY A 461 4.43 13.63 -22.40
C GLY A 461 4.98 14.04 -23.77
N GLY A 462 4.33 13.62 -24.86
CA GLY A 462 4.67 14.06 -26.21
C GLY A 462 4.47 15.57 -26.40
N LEU A 463 3.36 16.12 -25.88
CA LEU A 463 3.13 17.57 -25.89
C LEU A 463 4.20 18.30 -25.05
N LEU A 464 4.53 17.79 -23.86
CA LEU A 464 5.56 18.42 -23.03
C LEU A 464 6.93 18.44 -23.75
N ASN A 465 7.28 17.35 -24.45
CA ASN A 465 8.50 17.31 -25.25
C ASN A 465 8.46 18.35 -26.40
N LEU A 466 7.31 18.50 -27.08
CA LEU A 466 7.14 19.53 -28.12
C LEU A 466 7.35 20.95 -27.58
N LEU A 467 6.93 21.22 -26.35
CA LEU A 467 7.18 22.50 -25.68
C LEU A 467 8.66 22.75 -25.38
N GLY A 468 9.52 21.73 -25.48
CA GLY A 468 10.94 21.79 -25.12
C GLY A 468 11.25 21.31 -23.70
N ILE A 469 10.32 20.60 -23.05
CA ILE A 469 10.56 20.02 -21.72
C ILE A 469 11.38 18.74 -21.87
N PRO A 470 12.51 18.60 -21.17
CA PRO A 470 13.30 17.38 -21.23
C PRO A 470 12.58 16.22 -20.53
N ARG A 471 12.81 14.99 -21.02
CA ARG A 471 12.22 13.77 -20.46
C ARG A 471 12.48 13.60 -18.95
N SER A 472 13.62 14.10 -18.46
CA SER A 472 13.98 14.11 -17.03
C SER A 472 12.99 14.93 -16.17
N ARG A 473 12.41 16.01 -16.69
CA ARG A 473 11.37 16.81 -16.01
C ARG A 473 9.96 16.28 -16.21
N THR A 474 9.72 15.47 -17.24
CA THR A 474 8.37 14.97 -17.58
C THR A 474 7.76 14.15 -16.44
N ALA A 475 8.54 13.33 -15.72
CA ALA A 475 8.05 12.55 -14.58
C ALA A 475 7.62 13.41 -13.38
N TYR A 476 8.31 14.53 -13.16
CA TYR A 476 7.92 15.50 -12.13
C TYR A 476 6.64 16.22 -12.54
N LEU A 477 6.55 16.68 -13.79
CA LEU A 477 5.38 17.40 -14.29
C LEU A 477 4.14 16.51 -14.39
N SER A 478 4.27 15.25 -14.80
CA SER A 478 3.15 14.29 -14.80
C SER A 478 2.56 14.15 -13.40
N SER A 479 3.43 14.00 -12.38
CA SER A 479 3.02 13.95 -10.97
C SER A 479 2.42 15.27 -10.50
N LEU A 480 2.94 16.42 -10.95
CA LEU A 480 2.40 17.74 -10.63
C LEU A 480 0.99 17.93 -11.20
N PHE A 481 0.79 17.66 -12.50
CA PHE A 481 -0.51 17.77 -13.16
C PHE A 481 -1.53 16.82 -12.55
N SER A 482 -1.15 15.55 -12.33
CA SER A 482 -1.97 14.56 -11.61
C SER A 482 -2.44 15.08 -10.25
N ARG A 483 -1.52 15.59 -9.43
CA ARG A 483 -1.83 16.15 -8.11
C ARG A 483 -2.72 17.39 -8.20
N ARG A 484 -2.47 18.30 -9.15
CA ARG A 484 -3.25 19.53 -9.33
C ARG A 484 -4.70 19.22 -9.68
N VAL A 485 -4.94 18.33 -10.65
CA VAL A 485 -6.30 17.92 -11.01
C VAL A 485 -7.01 17.25 -9.84
N LEU A 486 -6.34 16.36 -9.11
CA LEU A 486 -6.91 15.74 -7.92
C LEU A 486 -7.33 16.77 -6.86
N LEU A 487 -6.50 17.78 -6.60
CA LEU A 487 -6.84 18.89 -5.69
C LEU A 487 -8.05 19.70 -6.17
N TYR A 488 -8.18 19.93 -7.46
CA TYR A 488 -9.31 20.68 -8.00
C TYR A 488 -10.62 19.89 -7.95
N SER A 489 -10.55 18.57 -8.15
CA SER A 489 -11.68 17.66 -7.89
C SER A 489 -12.07 17.65 -6.40
N ILE A 490 -11.08 17.64 -5.50
CA ILE A 490 -11.30 17.79 -4.04
C ILE A 490 -12.04 19.10 -3.74
N ASP A 491 -11.62 20.22 -4.33
CA ASP A 491 -12.27 21.52 -4.13
C ASP A 491 -13.71 21.53 -4.66
N THR A 492 -13.97 20.85 -5.79
CA THR A 492 -15.32 20.67 -6.33
C THR A 492 -16.21 19.88 -5.38
N VAL A 493 -15.69 18.79 -4.78
CA VAL A 493 -16.42 18.01 -3.77
C VAL A 493 -16.64 18.79 -2.48
N LYS A 494 -15.67 19.60 -2.04
CA LYS A 494 -15.86 20.51 -0.89
C LYS A 494 -16.97 21.54 -1.16
N ALA A 495 -16.99 22.12 -2.37
CA ALA A 495 -18.05 23.05 -2.77
C ALA A 495 -19.43 22.36 -2.78
N PHE A 496 -19.50 21.14 -3.32
CA PHE A 496 -20.71 20.32 -3.24
C PHE A 496 -21.18 20.12 -1.79
N ARG A 497 -20.27 19.70 -0.88
CA ARG A 497 -20.61 19.50 0.54
C ARG A 497 -21.11 20.77 1.22
N LYS A 498 -20.55 21.94 0.87
CA LYS A 498 -21.00 23.24 1.40
C LYS A 498 -22.41 23.58 0.90
N LEU A 499 -22.64 23.49 -0.41
CA LEU A 499 -23.94 23.81 -1.02
C LEU A 499 -25.04 22.85 -0.57
N ALA A 500 -24.74 21.56 -0.49
CA ALA A 500 -25.72 20.54 -0.09
C ALA A 500 -26.13 20.59 1.39
N ARG A 501 -25.39 21.35 2.23
CA ARG A 501 -25.74 21.62 3.63
C ARG A 501 -26.51 22.94 3.82
N GLY A 502 -26.39 23.87 2.88
CA GLY A 502 -27.05 25.18 2.95
C GLY A 502 -28.40 25.23 2.24
N GLY A 503 -28.85 24.12 1.64
CA GLY A 503 -30.16 23.99 0.99
C GLY A 503 -31.04 22.92 1.63
N SER A 504 -30.77 22.58 2.89
CA SER A 504 -31.57 21.70 3.74
C SER A 504 -32.26 22.50 4.83
#